data_AF-A0A511W3V8-F1
#
_entry.id   AF-A0A511W3V8-F1
#
_cell.length_a   1.000
_cell.length_b   1.000
_cell.length_c   1.000
_cell.angle_alpha   90.00
_cell.angle_beta   90.00
_cell.angle_gamma   90.00
#
_symmetry.space_group_name_H-M   'P 1'
#
loop_
_entity.id
_entity.type
_entity.pdbx_description
1 polymer ?
#
loop_
_entity_poly.entity_id
_entity_poly.type
_entity_poly.pdbx_seq_one_letter_code
_entity_poly.pdbx_strand_id
1 'polypeptide(L)'
;MAFGIKRDELKHWKKEVEAGNIAFLTHYWADDRFPQMNTVTKVGCRDVDKLKQWGKKHGLKPKWIHEDEKYPHFDLIGSFEEDILKAEGKLDQLRRFKSVEK
;
A
#
# COMPACT_ATOMS: atom_id res chain seq x y z
N MET A 1 -7.62 -8.83 -9.05
CA MET A 1 -8.75 -8.74 -8.10
C MET A 1 -8.22 -8.66 -6.67
N ALA A 2 -8.84 -7.89 -5.77
CA ALA A 2 -8.37 -7.68 -4.39
C ALA A 2 -9.07 -8.65 -3.41
N PHE A 3 -8.33 -9.44 -2.63
CA PHE A 3 -8.89 -10.35 -1.62
C PHE A 3 -7.99 -10.48 -0.37
N GLY A 4 -8.50 -11.08 0.70
CA GLY A 4 -7.74 -11.29 1.97
C GLY A 4 -7.66 -10.10 2.93
N ILE A 5 -8.41 -9.03 2.67
CA ILE A 5 -8.57 -7.87 3.55
C ILE A 5 -9.79 -8.02 4.45
N LYS A 6 -9.64 -7.79 5.76
CA LYS A 6 -10.80 -7.72 6.67
C LYS A 6 -11.52 -6.38 6.52
N ARG A 7 -12.85 -6.38 6.68
CA ARG A 7 -13.66 -5.15 6.60
C ARG A 7 -13.17 -4.07 7.57
N ASP A 8 -12.74 -4.45 8.77
CA ASP A 8 -12.24 -3.51 9.78
C ASP A 8 -10.89 -2.91 9.39
N GLU A 9 -10.01 -3.67 8.73
CA GLU A 9 -8.73 -3.17 8.20
C GLU A 9 -8.99 -2.10 7.13
N LEU A 10 -9.93 -2.37 6.20
CA LEU A 10 -10.32 -1.39 5.19
C LEU A 10 -10.92 -0.12 5.79
N LYS A 11 -11.82 -0.28 6.78
CA LYS A 11 -12.43 0.87 7.47
C LYS A 11 -11.39 1.71 8.22
N HIS A 12 -10.47 1.04 8.92
CA HIS A 12 -9.39 1.71 9.63
C HIS A 12 -8.50 2.47 8.65
N TRP A 13 -8.07 1.82 7.56
CA TRP A 13 -7.29 2.48 6.52
C TRP A 13 -8.00 3.72 5.97
N LYS A 14 -9.28 3.62 5.59
CA LYS A 14 -10.06 4.78 5.10
C LYS A 14 -10.09 5.92 6.11
N LYS A 15 -10.32 5.61 7.39
CA LYS A 15 -10.34 6.60 8.47
C LYS A 15 -8.99 7.32 8.61
N GLU A 16 -7.89 6.57 8.56
CA GLU A 16 -6.54 7.15 8.65
C GLU A 16 -6.21 8.01 7.43
N VAL A 17 -6.59 7.57 6.23
CA VAL A 17 -6.46 8.36 5.00
C VAL A 17 -7.23 9.68 5.13
N GLU A 18 -8.49 9.62 5.54
CA GLU A 18 -9.36 10.80 5.70
C GLU A 18 -8.86 11.76 6.78
N ALA A 19 -8.20 11.24 7.82
CA ALA A 19 -7.54 12.03 8.86
C ALA A 19 -6.24 12.72 8.37
N GLY A 20 -5.80 12.46 7.14
CA GLY A 20 -4.55 13.00 6.59
C GLY A 20 -3.30 12.28 7.10
N ASN A 21 -3.44 11.04 7.60
CA ASN A 21 -2.31 10.18 7.96
C ASN A 21 -1.85 9.38 6.74
N ILE A 22 -0.58 8.96 6.74
CA ILE A 22 -0.07 7.99 5.76
C ILE A 22 -0.51 6.61 6.23
N ALA A 23 -1.48 6.03 5.55
CA ALA A 23 -2.10 4.76 5.92
C ALA A 23 -1.69 3.65 4.95
N PHE A 24 -1.29 2.49 5.49
CA PHE A 24 -0.84 1.34 4.71
C PHE A 24 -1.90 0.23 4.76
N LEU A 25 -2.15 -0.40 3.61
CA LEU A 25 -3.08 -1.51 3.51
C LEU A 25 -2.62 -2.53 2.48
N THR A 26 -2.04 -3.61 2.98
CA THR A 26 -1.65 -4.76 2.16
C THR A 26 -2.83 -5.71 1.97
N HIS A 27 -3.04 -6.18 0.74
CA HIS A 27 -4.00 -7.22 0.42
C HIS A 27 -3.51 -8.10 -0.73
N TYR A 28 -4.12 -9.27 -0.90
CA TYR A 28 -3.77 -10.14 -2.02
C TYR A 28 -4.27 -9.53 -3.33
N TRP A 29 -3.38 -9.51 -4.31
CA TRP A 29 -3.65 -9.08 -5.67
C TRP A 29 -3.22 -10.20 -6.61
N ALA A 30 -4.15 -10.67 -7.44
CA ALA A 30 -3.87 -11.60 -8.52
C ALA A 30 -4.09 -10.91 -9.86
N ASP A 31 -3.06 -10.94 -10.70
CA ASP A 31 -3.04 -10.50 -12.09
C ASP A 31 -2.22 -11.50 -12.91
N ASP A 32 -2.82 -12.07 -13.96
CA ASP A 32 -2.19 -13.11 -14.80
C ASP A 32 -0.85 -12.67 -15.43
N ARG A 33 -0.60 -11.35 -15.53
CA ARG A 33 0.66 -10.81 -16.05
C ARG A 33 1.79 -10.90 -15.02
N PHE A 34 1.48 -11.07 -13.74
CA PHE A 34 2.44 -11.10 -12.64
C PHE A 34 2.18 -12.29 -11.70
N PRO A 35 2.38 -13.54 -12.16
CA PRO A 35 2.07 -14.75 -11.39
C PRO A 35 2.91 -14.92 -10.11
N GLN A 36 4.00 -14.15 -9.97
CA GLN A 36 4.86 -14.17 -8.78
C GLN A 36 4.50 -13.06 -7.77
N MET A 37 3.67 -12.09 -8.14
CA MET A 37 3.27 -10.98 -7.28
C MET A 37 1.85 -11.21 -6.81
N ASN A 38 1.74 -11.74 -5.58
CA ASN A 38 0.44 -12.08 -5.00
C ASN A 38 -0.11 -10.99 -4.09
N THR A 39 0.64 -9.91 -3.87
CA THR A 39 0.28 -8.83 -2.93
C THR A 39 0.45 -7.46 -3.55
N VAL A 40 -0.35 -6.53 -3.04
CA VAL A 40 -0.19 -5.11 -3.27
C VAL A 40 -0.44 -4.36 -1.97
N THR A 41 0.36 -3.34 -1.74
CA THR A 41 0.22 -2.44 -0.59
C THR A 41 -0.25 -1.08 -1.05
N LYS A 42 -1.42 -0.69 -0.54
CA LYS A 42 -2.00 0.63 -0.76
C LYS A 42 -1.52 1.61 0.29
N VAL A 43 -0.86 2.68 -0.13
CA VAL A 43 -0.45 3.77 0.76
C VAL A 43 -1.27 5.01 0.45
N GLY A 44 -2.24 5.31 1.31
CA GLY A 44 -3.19 6.40 1.10
C GLY A 44 -2.97 7.57 2.04
N CYS A 45 -3.34 8.77 1.59
CA CYS A 45 -3.44 9.96 2.44
C CYS A 45 -4.31 11.01 1.75
N ARG A 46 -5.29 11.61 2.45
CA ARG A 46 -6.12 12.69 1.91
C ARG A 46 -5.32 13.94 1.53
N ASP A 47 -4.23 14.19 2.25
CA ASP A 47 -3.30 15.26 1.92
C ASP A 47 -2.35 14.76 0.82
N VAL A 48 -2.67 15.11 -0.42
CA VAL A 48 -1.92 14.71 -1.61
C VAL A 48 -0.49 15.27 -1.59
N ASP A 49 -0.28 16.48 -1.06
CA ASP A 49 1.07 17.05 -0.96
C ASP A 49 1.92 16.31 0.06
N LYS A 50 1.33 15.92 1.20
CA LYS A 50 1.97 15.03 2.17
C LYS A 50 2.27 13.66 1.56
N LEU A 51 1.34 13.09 0.79
CA LEU A 51 1.53 11.83 0.08
C LEU A 51 2.67 11.90 -0.93
N LYS A 52 2.75 12.97 -1.72
CA LYS A 52 3.84 13.23 -2.68
C LYS A 52 5.19 13.36 -1.98
N GLN A 53 5.24 14.12 -0.88
CA GLN A 53 6.47 14.29 -0.10
C GLN A 53 6.93 12.97 0.51
N TRP A 54 6.01 12.18 1.07
CA TRP A 54 6.31 10.84 1.57
C TRP A 54 6.81 9.93 0.45
N GLY A 55 6.11 9.89 -0.70
CA GLY A 55 6.51 9.06 -1.83
C GLY A 55 7.88 9.44 -2.39
N LYS A 56 8.22 10.73 -2.42
CA LYS A 56 9.54 11.22 -2.87
C LYS A 56 10.68 10.69 -2.00
N LYS A 57 10.47 10.48 -0.69
CA LYS A 57 11.49 9.88 0.21
C LYS A 57 11.83 8.45 -0.19
N HIS A 58 10.86 7.75 -0.78
CA HIS A 58 10.98 6.36 -1.24
C HIS A 58 11.23 6.25 -2.75
N GLY A 59 11.48 7.36 -3.45
CA GLY A 59 11.71 7.39 -4.91
C GLY A 59 10.44 7.20 -5.75
N LEU A 60 9.25 7.24 -5.14
CA LEU A 60 7.98 7.18 -5.86
C LEU A 60 7.71 8.49 -6.58
N LYS A 61 7.18 8.40 -7.80
CA LYS A 61 6.85 9.57 -8.60
C LYS A 61 5.43 10.02 -8.29
N PRO A 62 5.15 11.33 -8.12
CA PRO A 62 3.80 11.86 -7.90
C PRO A 62 2.75 11.38 -8.91
N LYS A 63 3.16 11.15 -10.16
CA LYS A 63 2.30 10.62 -11.23
C LYS A 63 1.83 9.18 -11.03
N TRP A 64 2.36 8.46 -10.05
CA TRP A 64 1.93 7.11 -9.68
C TRP A 64 0.85 7.13 -8.61
N ILE A 65 0.47 8.32 -8.10
CA ILE A 65 -0.68 8.44 -7.21
C ILE A 65 -1.93 8.14 -8.03
N HIS A 66 -2.70 7.17 -7.55
CA HIS A 66 -4.06 6.97 -8.00
C HIS A 66 -4.93 8.10 -7.43
N GLU A 67 -5.40 8.96 -8.32
CA GLU A 67 -6.24 10.12 -8.00
C GLU A 67 -7.69 9.66 -7.77
N ASP A 68 -7.96 9.18 -6.56
CA ASP A 68 -9.32 8.96 -6.06
C ASP A 68 -9.79 10.21 -5.30
N GLU A 69 -11.04 10.62 -5.50
CA GLU A 69 -11.61 11.83 -4.88
C GLU A 69 -11.56 11.80 -3.34
N LYS A 70 -11.62 10.61 -2.74
CA LYS A 70 -11.67 10.45 -1.28
C LYS A 70 -10.42 9.79 -0.71
N TYR A 71 -9.79 8.92 -1.48
CA TYR A 71 -8.70 8.08 -1.01
C TYR A 71 -7.51 8.06 -1.97
N PRO A 72 -6.85 9.20 -2.23
CA PRO A 72 -5.67 9.20 -3.09
C PRO A 72 -4.57 8.32 -2.48
N HIS A 73 -4.00 7.43 -3.30
CA HIS A 73 -3.08 6.39 -2.82
C HIS A 73 -2.04 5.97 -3.85
N PHE A 74 -0.93 5.41 -3.37
CA PHE A 74 0.01 4.64 -4.18
C PHE A 74 -0.29 3.14 -4.07
N ASP A 75 -0.15 2.42 -5.18
CA ASP A 75 -0.08 0.96 -5.20
C ASP A 75 1.40 0.52 -5.26
N LEU A 76 1.86 -0.13 -4.19
CA LEU A 76 3.21 -0.68 -4.10
C LEU A 76 3.15 -2.18 -4.39
N ILE A 77 3.97 -2.65 -5.33
CA ILE A 77 4.08 -4.06 -5.74
C ILE A 77 5.55 -4.47 -5.83
N GLY A 78 5.81 -5.77 -5.70
CA GLY A 78 7.15 -6.34 -5.86
C GLY A 78 8.17 -5.74 -4.90
N SER A 79 9.36 -5.37 -5.40
CA SER A 79 10.44 -4.83 -4.56
C SER A 79 10.07 -3.53 -3.86
N PHE A 80 9.30 -2.65 -4.50
CA PHE A 80 8.84 -1.39 -3.88
C PHE A 80 7.99 -1.65 -2.64
N GLU A 81 7.10 -2.64 -2.69
CA GLU A 81 6.30 -3.02 -1.53
C GLU A 81 7.19 -3.46 -0.37
N GLU A 82 8.16 -4.32 -0.65
CA GLU A 82 9.06 -4.86 0.38
C GLU A 82 9.96 -3.83 1.01
N ASP A 83 10.66 -3.04 0.19
CA ASP A 83 11.66 -2.08 0.63
C ASP A 83 11.01 -0.97 1.46
N ILE A 84 9.83 -0.50 1.03
CA ILE A 84 9.11 0.55 1.73
C ILE A 84 8.48 0.02 3.02
N LEU A 85 7.86 -1.17 3.01
CA LEU A 85 7.32 -1.75 4.25
C LEU A 85 8.44 -2.08 5.27
N LYS A 86 9.63 -2.47 4.81
CA LYS A 86 10.84 -2.61 5.65
C LYS A 86 11.23 -1.26 6.26
N ALA A 87 11.35 -0.21 5.44
CA ALA A 87 11.74 1.13 5.88
C ALA A 87 10.74 1.75 6.87
N GLU A 88 9.45 1.49 6.68
CA GLU A 88 8.37 2.01 7.53
C GLU A 88 8.06 1.13 8.76
N GLY A 89 8.83 0.05 8.96
CA GLY A 89 8.66 -0.87 10.10
C GLY A 89 7.35 -1.68 10.04
N LYS A 90 6.75 -1.84 8.86
CA LYS A 90 5.49 -2.56 8.61
C LYS A 90 5.70 -4.01 8.16
N LEU A 91 6.81 -4.62 8.58
CA LEU A 91 7.20 -5.98 8.24
C LEU A 91 6.13 -7.03 8.57
N ASP A 92 5.29 -6.81 9.57
CA ASP A 92 4.18 -7.70 9.91
C ASP A 92 3.19 -7.91 8.77
N GLN A 93 2.97 -6.87 7.95
CA GLN A 93 2.11 -7.01 6.76
C GLN A 93 2.78 -7.95 5.75
N LEU A 94 4.07 -7.74 5.43
CA LEU A 94 4.81 -8.67 4.58
C LEU A 94 4.80 -10.09 5.13
N ARG A 95 5.08 -10.30 6.42
CA ARG A 95 5.13 -11.63 7.04
C ARG A 95 3.80 -12.39 6.91
N ARG A 96 2.67 -11.68 7.07
CA ARG A 96 1.33 -12.26 6.94
C ARG A 96 1.07 -12.79 5.53
N PHE A 97 1.61 -12.14 4.49
CA PHE A 97 1.33 -12.51 3.10
C PHE A 97 2.48 -13.27 2.40
N LYS A 98 3.72 -13.16 2.89
CA LYS A 98 4.94 -13.83 2.39
C LYS A 98 5.34 -15.09 3.18
N SER A 99 4.42 -15.72 3.91
CA SER A 99 4.70 -17.03 4.53
C SER A 99 4.77 -18.15 3.48
N VAL A 100 5.77 -18.09 2.60
CA VAL A 100 6.43 -19.21 1.91
C VAL A 100 7.86 -18.77 1.59
N GLU A 101 8.77 -18.87 2.56
CA GLU A 101 10.17 -19.20 2.30
C GLU A 101 10.52 -20.21 3.40
N LYS A 102 10.82 -21.44 2.98
CA LYS A 102 11.25 -22.57 3.80
C LYS A 102 12.71 -22.83 3.47
#